data_AF-A0A538RT48-F1
#
_entry.id   AF-A0A538RT48-F1
#
_cell.length_a   1.000
_cell.length_b   1.000
_cell.length_c   1.000
_cell.angle_alpha   90.00
_cell.angle_beta   90.00
_cell.angle_gamma   90.00
#
_symmetry.space_group_name_H-M   'P 1'
#
loop_
_entity.id
_entity.type
_entity.pdbx_description
1 polymer ?
#
loop_
_entity_poly.entity_id
_entity_poly.type
_entity_poly.pdbx_seq_one_letter_code
_entity_poly.pdbx_strand_id
1 'polypeptide(L)'
;MTSENRQPVDFLAALNPNQRRAAEHRAGPLLVVAGAGSGKTKTLASRVAALIRAGAAPAGILLLTFTRRAASEMIRRAGQVVGEAAAAGVWGGTFHAVAHRLLRIHGQALGLSKSFTGLQPASFNIALPQEKHVAGHLFALRERG
;
A
#
# COMPACT_ATOMS: atom_id res chain seq x y z
N MET A 1 -4.43 37.17 18.47
CA MET A 1 -5.17 36.63 17.30
C MET A 1 -5.69 35.26 17.69
N THR A 2 -7.00 35.13 17.70
CA THR A 2 -7.77 34.09 18.40
C THR A 2 -7.52 32.70 17.84
N SER A 3 -7.02 31.80 18.68
CA SER A 3 -7.06 30.36 18.47
C SER A 3 -8.54 29.95 18.41
N GLU A 4 -9.06 29.75 17.20
CA GLU A 4 -10.40 29.21 17.02
C GLU A 4 -10.47 27.83 17.69
N ASN A 5 -11.17 27.78 18.82
CA ASN A 5 -11.59 26.57 19.50
C ASN A 5 -12.63 25.86 18.61
N ARG A 6 -12.17 25.26 17.50
CA ARG A 6 -12.99 24.37 16.69
C ARG A 6 -13.24 23.13 17.55
N GLN A 7 -14.38 23.14 18.26
CA GLN A 7 -14.92 21.96 18.91
C GLN A 7 -14.78 20.78 17.93
N PRO A 8 -14.12 19.67 18.32
CA PRO A 8 -13.86 18.60 17.39
C PRO A 8 -15.21 18.00 16.99
N VAL A 9 -15.65 18.31 15.77
CA VAL A 9 -16.79 17.64 15.14
C VAL A 9 -16.53 16.14 15.28
N ASP A 10 -17.45 15.41 15.90
CA ASP A 10 -17.32 13.97 16.07
C ASP A 10 -17.43 13.30 14.69
N PHE A 11 -16.29 13.15 14.02
CA PHE A 11 -16.18 12.51 12.71
C PHE A 11 -16.58 11.02 12.73
N LEU A 12 -16.73 10.43 13.91
CA LEU A 12 -17.21 9.06 14.10
C LEU A 12 -18.74 9.02 14.28
N ALA A 13 -19.42 10.16 14.46
CA ALA A 13 -20.88 10.22 14.65
C ALA A 13 -21.64 9.66 13.44
N ALA A 14 -21.07 9.76 12.24
CA ALA A 14 -21.68 9.23 11.03
C ALA A 14 -21.41 7.73 10.79
N LEU A 15 -20.75 7.04 11.71
CA LEU A 15 -20.46 5.60 11.63
C LEU A 15 -21.51 4.80 12.42
N ASN A 16 -21.91 3.65 11.88
CA ASN A 16 -22.68 2.70 12.68
C ASN A 16 -21.80 2.09 13.80
N PRO A 17 -22.38 1.41 14.81
CA PRO A 17 -21.62 0.89 15.94
C PRO A 17 -20.45 -0.04 15.55
N ASN A 18 -20.62 -0.89 14.54
CA ASN A 18 -19.57 -1.81 14.09
C ASN A 18 -18.44 -1.07 13.37
N GLN A 19 -18.77 -0.08 12.53
CA GLN A 19 -17.79 0.76 11.86
C GLN A 19 -17.01 1.62 12.88
N ARG A 20 -17.70 2.17 13.88
CA ARG A 20 -17.06 2.93 14.97
C ARG A 20 -16.07 2.05 15.75
N ARG A 21 -16.49 0.85 16.18
CA ARG A 21 -15.60 -0.12 16.83
C ARG A 21 -14.37 -0.43 15.99
N ALA A 22 -14.54 -0.65 14.69
CA ALA A 22 -13.42 -0.88 13.78
C ALA A 22 -12.51 0.35 13.59
N ALA A 23 -13.05 1.57 13.63
CA ALA A 23 -12.26 2.79 13.55
C ALA A 23 -11.48 3.07 14.84
N GLU A 24 -12.07 2.78 16.00
CA GLU A 24 -11.50 3.07 17.32
C GLU A 24 -10.54 1.99 17.84
N HIS A 25 -10.54 0.79 17.25
CA HIS A 25 -9.69 -0.34 17.69
C HIS A 25 -8.19 0.00 17.70
N ARG A 26 -7.48 -0.22 18.80
CA ARG A 26 -6.08 0.25 18.95
C ARG A 26 -5.02 -0.83 19.10
N ALA A 27 -5.40 -2.02 19.58
CA ALA A 27 -4.43 -3.02 20.02
C ALA A 27 -4.72 -4.39 19.40
N GLY A 28 -3.66 -5.04 18.93
CA GLY A 28 -3.74 -6.37 18.34
C GLY A 28 -4.43 -6.42 16.96
N PRO A 29 -4.40 -7.59 16.32
CA PRO A 29 -5.01 -7.80 15.01
C PRO A 29 -6.54 -7.60 15.03
N LEU A 30 -7.09 -7.05 13.95
CA LEU A 30 -8.54 -6.93 13.74
C LEU A 30 -8.89 -7.36 12.31
N LEU A 31 -9.82 -8.32 12.19
CA LEU A 31 -10.43 -8.69 10.91
C LEU A 31 -11.83 -8.08 10.82
N VAL A 32 -12.08 -7.31 9.76
CA VAL A 32 -13.41 -6.74 9.46
C VAL A 32 -13.98 -7.42 8.23
N VAL A 33 -15.02 -8.23 8.43
CA VAL A 33 -15.76 -8.87 7.33
C VAL A 33 -16.91 -7.96 6.90
N ALA A 34 -16.93 -7.57 5.62
CA ALA A 34 -17.84 -6.53 5.15
C ALA A 34 -18.26 -6.76 3.69
N GLY A 35 -19.58 -6.85 3.45
CA GLY A 35 -20.18 -7.00 2.12
C GLY A 35 -20.05 -5.75 1.24
N ALA A 36 -20.52 -5.81 0.00
CA ALA A 36 -20.62 -4.62 -0.86
C ALA A 36 -21.48 -3.53 -0.20
N GLY A 37 -21.19 -2.25 -0.43
CA GLY A 37 -21.96 -1.13 0.12
C GLY A 37 -21.84 -0.88 1.64
N SER A 38 -21.23 -1.77 2.41
CA SER A 38 -21.13 -1.69 3.89
C SER A 38 -20.26 -0.56 4.46
N GLY A 39 -19.73 0.35 3.62
CA GLY A 39 -18.93 1.48 4.09
C GLY A 39 -17.48 1.14 4.47
N LYS A 40 -16.88 0.09 3.90
CA LYS A 40 -15.46 -0.29 4.11
C LYS A 40 -14.50 0.90 3.99
N THR A 41 -14.62 1.66 2.90
CA THR A 41 -13.78 2.84 2.65
C THR A 41 -13.93 3.91 3.73
N LYS A 42 -15.18 4.19 4.15
CA LYS A 42 -15.47 5.16 5.20
C LYS A 42 -14.84 4.71 6.53
N THR A 43 -15.02 3.44 6.86
CA THR A 43 -14.48 2.82 8.08
C THR A 43 -12.95 2.90 8.14
N LEU A 44 -12.26 2.54 7.04
CA LEU A 44 -10.80 2.59 6.98
C LEU A 44 -10.25 4.03 7.02
N ALA A 45 -10.89 4.97 6.33
CA ALA A 45 -10.48 6.38 6.39
C ALA A 45 -10.67 6.96 7.80
N SER A 46 -11.81 6.67 8.45
CA SER A 46 -12.05 7.05 9.84
C SER A 46 -11.05 6.38 10.79
N ARG A 47 -10.64 5.14 10.54
CA ARG A 47 -9.60 4.46 11.32
C ARG A 47 -8.25 5.19 11.24
N VAL A 48 -7.82 5.58 10.04
CA VAL A 48 -6.57 6.35 9.86
C VAL A 48 -6.65 7.68 10.62
N ALA A 49 -7.76 8.40 10.49
CA ALA A 49 -7.96 9.64 11.25
C ALA A 49 -7.96 9.41 12.76
N ALA A 50 -8.61 8.35 13.25
CA ALA A 50 -8.65 8.00 14.67
C ALA A 50 -7.25 7.67 15.22
N LEU A 51 -6.42 6.94 14.47
CA LEU A 51 -5.03 6.65 14.85
C LEU A 51 -4.20 7.93 14.96
N ILE A 52 -4.30 8.84 13.98
CA ILE A 52 -3.57 10.11 14.00
C ILE A 52 -4.03 10.98 15.18
N ARG A 53 -5.34 11.11 15.40
CA ARG A 53 -5.90 11.86 16.56
C ARG A 53 -5.51 11.24 17.90
N ALA A 54 -5.27 9.93 17.94
CA ALA A 54 -4.78 9.22 19.12
C ALA A 54 -3.27 9.39 19.35
N GLY A 55 -2.58 10.16 18.52
CA GLY A 55 -1.14 10.45 18.66
C GLY A 55 -0.22 9.54 17.86
N ALA A 56 -0.75 8.64 17.02
CA ALA A 56 0.10 7.85 16.14
C ALA A 56 0.80 8.76 15.11
N ALA A 57 2.12 8.65 15.00
CA ALA A 57 2.87 9.33 13.96
C ALA A 57 2.36 8.87 12.58
N PRO A 58 1.95 9.77 11.67
CA PRO A 58 1.44 9.41 10.35
C PRO A 58 2.38 8.49 9.57
N ALA A 59 3.71 8.72 9.67
CA ALA A 59 4.74 7.89 9.05
C ALA A 59 4.76 6.43 9.55
N GLY A 60 4.18 6.14 10.72
CA GLY A 60 4.02 4.80 11.26
C GLY A 60 2.74 4.10 10.82
N ILE A 61 1.90 4.74 10.01
CA ILE A 61 0.64 4.17 9.50
C ILE A 61 0.83 3.73 8.05
N LEU A 62 0.58 2.43 7.79
CA LEU A 62 0.59 1.84 6.46
C LEU A 62 -0.85 1.51 6.01
N LEU A 63 -1.26 2.08 4.89
CA LEU A 63 -2.55 1.85 4.24
C LEU A 63 -2.36 1.20 2.86
N LEU A 64 -2.64 -0.10 2.78
CA LEU A 64 -2.54 -0.88 1.53
C LEU A 64 -3.91 -1.10 0.90
N THR A 65 -3.97 -0.92 -0.42
CA THR A 65 -5.17 -1.16 -1.23
C THR A 65 -4.81 -1.79 -2.57
N PHE A 66 -5.79 -2.30 -3.32
CA PHE A 66 -5.54 -2.82 -4.66
C PHE A 66 -5.37 -1.74 -5.73
N THR A 67 -5.83 -0.51 -5.48
CA THR A 67 -5.74 0.58 -6.47
C THR A 67 -5.18 1.85 -5.85
N ARG A 68 -4.34 2.56 -6.62
CA ARG A 68 -3.78 3.85 -6.17
C ARG A 68 -4.88 4.85 -5.79
N ARG A 69 -5.94 4.92 -6.61
CA ARG A 69 -7.10 5.80 -6.38
C ARG A 69 -7.77 5.52 -5.03
N ALA A 70 -7.94 4.25 -4.65
CA ALA A 70 -8.55 3.92 -3.36
C ALA A 70 -7.69 4.37 -2.18
N ALA A 71 -6.38 4.11 -2.21
CA ALA A 71 -5.47 4.60 -1.18
C ALA A 71 -5.50 6.13 -1.06
N SER A 72 -5.36 6.85 -2.19
CA SER A 72 -5.37 8.31 -2.21
C SER A 72 -6.70 8.88 -1.69
N GLU A 73 -7.83 8.31 -2.09
CA GLU A 73 -9.15 8.76 -1.63
C GLU A 73 -9.34 8.52 -0.12
N MET A 74 -8.87 7.40 0.42
CA MET A 74 -8.94 7.12 1.85
C MET A 74 -8.05 8.08 2.66
N ILE A 75 -6.83 8.36 2.20
CA ILE A 75 -5.94 9.35 2.85
C ILE A 75 -6.56 10.74 2.80
N ARG A 76 -7.09 11.15 1.64
CA ARG A 76 -7.76 12.45 1.47
C ARG A 76 -8.92 12.60 2.46
N ARG A 77 -9.77 11.57 2.60
CA ARG A 77 -10.87 11.55 3.58
C ARG A 77 -10.37 11.64 5.02
N ALA A 78 -9.27 10.96 5.36
CA ALA A 78 -8.65 11.12 6.68
C ALA A 78 -8.15 12.56 6.88
N GLY A 79 -7.53 13.17 5.86
CA GLY A 79 -7.07 14.55 5.86
C GLY A 79 -8.18 15.58 6.04
N GLN A 80 -9.39 15.30 5.58
CA GLN A 80 -10.57 16.14 5.87
C GLN A 80 -10.91 16.19 7.37
N VAL A 81 -10.47 15.20 8.15
CA VAL A 81 -10.69 15.13 9.61
C VAL A 81 -9.51 15.69 10.39
N VAL A 82 -8.28 15.30 10.03
CA VAL A 82 -7.07 15.62 10.81
C VAL A 82 -6.20 16.73 10.22
N GLY A 83 -6.62 17.30 9.08
CA GLY A 83 -5.81 18.20 8.26
C GLY A 83 -5.01 17.44 7.21
N GLU A 84 -4.95 17.99 5.99
CA GLU A 84 -4.24 17.35 4.87
C GLU A 84 -2.75 17.18 5.14
N ALA A 85 -2.11 18.18 5.76
CA ALA A 85 -0.70 18.11 6.13
C ALA A 85 -0.39 16.96 7.12
N ALA A 86 -1.28 16.72 8.08
CA ALA A 86 -1.13 15.62 9.03
C ALA A 86 -1.31 14.26 8.33
N ALA A 87 -2.27 14.15 7.42
CA ALA A 87 -2.52 12.90 6.69
C ALA A 87 -1.47 12.60 5.60
N ALA A 88 -0.76 13.60 5.09
CA ALA A 88 0.24 13.45 4.02
C ALA A 88 1.42 12.54 4.40
N GLY A 89 1.71 12.39 5.70
CA GLY A 89 2.76 11.50 6.19
C GLY A 89 2.40 10.01 6.17
N VAL A 90 1.14 9.63 5.94
CA VAL A 90 0.69 8.24 5.90
C VAL A 90 1.29 7.52 4.69
N TRP A 91 1.83 6.32 4.92
CA TRP A 91 2.25 5.45 3.83
C TRP A 91 1.03 4.80 3.19
N GLY A 92 0.48 5.42 2.14
CA GLY A 92 -0.63 4.84 1.39
C GLY A 92 -0.26 4.44 -0.03
N GLY A 93 -0.75 3.28 -0.47
CA GLY A 93 -0.56 2.86 -1.85
C GLY A 93 -1.08 1.47 -2.15
N THR A 94 -0.62 0.95 -3.28
CA THR A 94 -0.76 -0.47 -3.61
C THR A 94 0.42 -1.26 -3.06
N PHE A 95 0.25 -2.58 -2.94
CA PHE A 95 1.34 -3.49 -2.60
C PHE A 95 2.58 -3.26 -3.46
N HIS A 96 2.39 -3.17 -4.78
CA HIS A 96 3.49 -2.90 -5.72
C HIS A 96 4.17 -1.55 -5.47
N ALA A 97 3.39 -0.47 -5.27
CA ALA A 97 3.94 0.85 -5.06
C ALA A 97 4.75 0.94 -3.76
N VAL A 98 4.24 0.34 -2.68
CA VAL A 98 4.94 0.32 -1.39
C VAL A 98 6.17 -0.58 -1.44
N ALA A 99 6.08 -1.78 -2.03
CA ALA A 99 7.23 -2.66 -2.21
C ALA A 99 8.33 -1.99 -3.04
N HIS A 100 7.97 -1.34 -4.15
CA HIS A 100 8.94 -0.61 -4.97
C HIS A 100 9.58 0.55 -4.19
N ARG A 101 8.80 1.29 -3.38
CA ARG A 101 9.35 2.34 -2.51
C ARG A 101 10.35 1.78 -1.50
N LEU A 102 10.03 0.65 -0.86
CA LEU A 102 10.93 -0.02 0.08
C LEU A 102 12.23 -0.47 -0.60
N LEU A 103 12.13 -1.06 -1.81
CA LEU A 103 13.30 -1.45 -2.59
C LEU A 103 14.16 -0.25 -2.99
N ARG A 104 13.57 0.91 -3.28
CA ARG A 104 14.35 2.13 -3.58
C ARG A 104 15.10 2.65 -2.34
N ILE A 105 14.56 2.45 -1.14
CA ILE A 105 15.17 2.90 0.11
C ILE A 105 16.25 1.90 0.58
N HIS A 106 15.96 0.59 0.54
CA HIS A 106 16.78 -0.44 1.18
C HIS A 106 17.48 -1.39 0.19
N GLY A 107 17.13 -1.35 -1.10
CA GLY A 107 17.59 -2.33 -2.09
C GLY A 107 19.10 -2.35 -2.32
N GLN A 108 19.81 -1.25 -2.03
CA GLN A 108 21.27 -1.23 -2.14
C GLN A 108 21.95 -2.26 -1.22
N ALA A 109 21.40 -2.52 -0.04
CA ALA A 109 21.89 -3.55 0.86
C ALA A 109 21.74 -4.97 0.28
N LEU A 110 20.89 -5.13 -0.73
CA LEU A 110 20.66 -6.38 -1.46
C LEU A 110 21.39 -6.40 -2.81
N GLY A 111 22.28 -5.43 -3.07
CA GLY A 111 22.98 -5.30 -4.36
C GLY A 111 22.10 -4.76 -5.50
N LEU A 112 20.89 -4.29 -5.21
CA LEU A 112 20.02 -3.70 -6.23
C LEU A 112 20.47 -2.27 -6.55
N SER A 113 20.63 -1.99 -7.84
CA SER A 113 20.84 -0.63 -8.32
C SER A 113 19.66 0.26 -7.95
N LYS A 114 19.95 1.52 -7.60
CA LYS A 114 18.94 2.56 -7.39
C LYS A 114 18.04 2.76 -8.60
N SER A 115 18.45 2.33 -9.80
CA SER A 115 17.72 2.46 -11.06
C SER A 115 16.99 1.18 -11.49
N PHE A 116 16.83 0.18 -10.61
CA PHE A 116 16.13 -1.06 -10.97
C PHE A 116 14.69 -0.78 -11.44
N THR A 117 14.35 -1.30 -12.61
CA THR A 117 13.02 -1.19 -13.22
C THR A 117 12.28 -2.50 -13.00
N GLY A 118 11.07 -2.41 -12.45
CA GLY A 118 10.21 -3.59 -12.34
C GLY A 118 9.88 -4.13 -13.73
N LEU A 119 10.20 -5.42 -13.97
CA LEU A 119 9.82 -6.11 -15.20
C LEU A 119 8.30 -6.06 -15.37
N GLN A 120 7.85 -5.51 -16.49
CA GLN A 120 6.45 -5.59 -16.88
C GLN A 120 6.22 -6.90 -17.65
N PRO A 121 4.99 -7.45 -17.69
CA PRO A 121 4.72 -8.67 -18.45
C PRO A 121 5.19 -8.58 -19.92
N ALA A 122 5.07 -7.40 -20.54
CA ALA A 122 5.57 -7.14 -21.90
C ALA A 122 7.10 -7.20 -22.02
N SER A 123 7.84 -7.05 -20.92
CA SER A 123 9.31 -7.12 -20.88
C SER A 123 9.83 -8.55 -20.72
N PHE A 124 8.97 -9.52 -20.42
CA PHE A 124 9.38 -10.91 -20.19
C PHE A 124 9.96 -11.57 -21.47
N ASN A 125 9.41 -11.22 -22.64
CA ASN A 125 9.88 -11.75 -23.92
C ASN A 125 11.21 -11.13 -24.42
N ILE A 126 11.66 -10.03 -23.82
CA ILE A 126 12.89 -9.32 -24.23
C ILE A 126 14.09 -9.72 -23.36
N ALA A 127 13.85 -10.28 -22.17
CA ALA A 127 14.90 -10.58 -21.18
C ALA A 127 15.42 -12.02 -21.19
N LEU A 128 14.88 -12.92 -22.02
CA LEU A 128 15.45 -14.26 -22.19
C LEU A 128 16.53 -14.20 -23.27
N PRO A 129 17.83 -14.36 -22.93
CA PRO A 129 18.84 -14.60 -23.95
C PRO A 129 18.41 -15.84 -24.74
N GLN A 130 18.28 -15.68 -26.05
CA GLN A 130 18.09 -16.79 -26.97
C GLN A 130 19.41 -17.57 -27.01
N GLU A 131 19.64 -18.48 -26.05
CA GLU A 131 20.68 -19.50 -26.17
C GLU A 131 20.28 -20.49 -27.27
N LYS A 132 20.50 -20.10 -28.52
CA LYS A 132 20.55 -21.01 -29.66
C LYS A 132 22.00 -21.09 -30.10
N HIS A 133 22.83 -21.94 -29.50
CA HIS A 133 24.03 -22.52 -30.16
C HIS A 133 24.85 -23.55 -29.34
N VAL A 134 24.26 -24.47 -28.57
CA VAL A 134 25.03 -25.67 -28.10
C VAL A 134 24.14 -26.91 -28.01
N ALA A 135 23.61 -27.37 -29.15
CA ALA A 135 22.90 -28.66 -29.22
C ALA A 135 23.08 -29.38 -30.58
N GLY A 136 24.16 -29.08 -31.31
CA GLY A 136 24.42 -29.66 -32.64
C GLY A 136 25.46 -30.79 -32.68
N HIS A 137 26.27 -30.96 -31.63
CA HIS A 137 27.44 -31.85 -31.69
C HIS A 137 27.29 -33.18 -30.92
N LEU A 138 26.16 -33.43 -30.24
CA LEU A 138 25.98 -34.64 -29.43
C LEU A 138 25.12 -35.74 -30.09
N PHE A 139 24.72 -35.58 -31.36
CA PHE A 139 23.83 -36.55 -32.03
C PHE A 139 24.51 -37.38 -33.14
N ALA A 140 25.82 -37.23 -33.38
CA ALA A 140 26.52 -37.88 -34.50
C ALA A 140 27.46 -39.05 -34.12
N LEU A 141 27.38 -39.59 -32.90
CA LEU A 141 28.23 -40.72 -32.46
C LEU A 141 27.41 -41.87 -31.85
N ARG A 142 26.29 -42.24 -32.47
CA ARG A 142 25.56 -43.47 -32.11
C ARG A 142 24.94 -44.17 -33.32
N GLU A 143 25.63 -44.23 -34.46
CA GLU A 143 25.26 -45.14 -35.56
C GLU A 143 26.49 -45.64 -36.34
N ARG A 144 27.49 -46.19 -35.63
CA ARG A 144 28.42 -47.20 -36.20
C ARG A 144 28.83 -48.15 -35.09
N GLY A 145 28.41 -49.41 -35.21
CA GLY A 145 28.65 -50.50 -34.26
C GLY A 145 27.54 -51.52 -34.35
#